data_AF-A0A7K1EVU0-F1
#
_entry.id   AF-A0A7K1EVU0-F1
#
_cell.length_a   1.000
_cell.length_b   1.000
_cell.length_c   1.000
_cell.angle_alpha   90.00
_cell.angle_beta   90.00
_cell.angle_gamma   90.00
#
_symmetry.space_group_name_H-M   'P 1'
#
loop_
_entity.id
_entity.type
_entity.pdbx_description
1 polymer ?
#
loop_
_entity_poly.entity_id
_entity_poly.type
_entity_poly.pdbx_seq_one_letter_code
_entity_poly.pdbx_strand_id
1 'polypeptide(L)'
;LTHDPGMYPKRLIVDEVRQMGIAIAPLDVNESDSVYRVEEKGAAIRIALSTISKISDGEIRSIIAGRPYIDLADFVHRSGSSAPVIESAVLTGGFDRLHGDVNRRDLLLHLSDLQRSPHKAISGAQMNLAFTPPTLITSGLPDMNSAEIVRHEVERLGIDMSRHLIEFYGDFLNSIAAMRSSQLLEARSGSSVLVAGIKVAMQTPPVRSGKRVIFLTLDDGYGCSDSAFFSDAQASYASTLYSSSLLLVRGITRRTGARGISINATGAWDLRAAYESWRTKESTLAI
;
A
#
# COMPACT_ATOMS: atom_id res chain seq x y z
N LEU A 1 -8.84 -4.02 11.52
CA LEU A 1 -8.22 -2.72 11.14
C LEU A 1 -8.10 -1.72 12.30
N THR A 2 -9.02 -1.70 13.26
CA THR A 2 -9.03 -0.75 14.41
C THR A 2 -8.19 -1.17 15.61
N HIS A 3 -7.83 -2.45 15.70
CA HIS A 3 -6.94 -2.98 16.74
C HIS A 3 -5.60 -3.33 16.08
N ASP A 4 -4.56 -2.54 16.39
CA ASP A 4 -3.19 -2.75 15.91
C ASP A 4 -2.29 -3.13 17.11
N PRO A 5 -2.18 -4.42 17.45
CA PRO A 5 -1.30 -4.87 18.53
C PRO A 5 0.20 -4.78 18.14
N GLY A 6 0.55 -4.20 16.98
CA GLY A 6 1.91 -4.07 16.47
C GLY A 6 2.51 -5.38 15.93
N MET A 7 1.75 -6.49 15.95
CA MET A 7 2.21 -7.81 15.50
C MET A 7 2.18 -7.97 13.98
N TYR A 8 1.24 -7.33 13.28
CA TYR A 8 1.06 -7.46 11.83
C TYR A 8 0.86 -6.11 11.17
N PRO A 9 1.46 -5.88 9.98
CA PRO A 9 1.26 -4.64 9.25
C PRO A 9 -0.20 -4.49 8.82
N LYS A 10 -0.73 -3.26 8.83
CA LYS A 10 -2.11 -2.94 8.39
C LYS A 10 -2.45 -3.53 7.02
N ARG A 11 -1.48 -3.52 6.09
CA ARG A 11 -1.56 -4.15 4.77
C ARG A 11 -2.09 -5.58 4.84
N LEU A 12 -1.54 -6.42 5.71
CA LEU A 12 -1.93 -7.83 5.80
C LEU A 12 -3.41 -7.99 6.18
N ILE A 13 -3.91 -7.10 7.04
CA ILE A 13 -5.32 -7.10 7.45
C ILE A 13 -6.21 -6.66 6.27
N VAL A 14 -5.75 -5.72 5.45
CA VAL A 14 -6.44 -5.30 4.22
C VAL A 14 -6.47 -6.47 3.22
N ASP A 15 -5.40 -7.24 3.12
CA ASP A 15 -5.36 -8.43 2.25
C ASP A 15 -6.31 -9.54 2.73
N GLU A 16 -6.45 -9.74 4.04
CA GLU A 16 -7.45 -10.64 4.61
C GLU A 16 -8.88 -10.20 4.27
N VAL A 17 -9.18 -8.90 4.36
CA VAL A 17 -10.47 -8.32 3.93
C VAL A 17 -10.74 -8.61 2.45
N ARG A 18 -9.71 -8.46 1.60
CA ARG A 18 -9.80 -8.75 0.17
C ARG A 18 -10.07 -10.24 -0.09
N GLN A 19 -9.41 -11.13 0.65
CA GLN A 19 -9.63 -12.59 0.55
C GLN A 19 -11.04 -13.01 1.01
N MET A 20 -11.63 -12.28 1.95
CA MET A 20 -13.02 -12.46 2.37
C MET A 20 -14.03 -11.97 1.32
N GLY A 21 -13.58 -11.34 0.23
CA GLY A 21 -14.44 -10.80 -0.83
C GLY A 21 -15.13 -9.49 -0.45
N ILE A 22 -14.65 -8.81 0.59
CA ILE A 22 -15.19 -7.52 1.03
C ILE A 22 -14.46 -6.41 0.28
N ALA A 23 -15.21 -5.49 -0.32
CA ALA A 23 -14.61 -4.36 -1.04
C ALA A 23 -13.96 -3.36 -0.06
N ILE A 24 -12.88 -2.73 -0.49
CA ILE A 24 -12.22 -1.67 0.26
C ILE A 24 -12.55 -0.36 -0.43
N ALA A 25 -13.33 0.51 0.22
CA ALA A 25 -13.67 1.82 -0.30
C ALA A 25 -12.51 2.80 -0.02
N PRO A 26 -12.08 3.60 -1.01
CA PRO A 26 -10.96 4.52 -0.85
C PRO A 26 -11.25 5.58 0.21
N LEU A 27 -10.22 6.36 0.54
CA LEU A 27 -10.38 7.54 1.36
C LEU A 27 -11.39 8.49 0.70
N ASP A 28 -12.23 9.16 1.50
CA ASP A 28 -13.13 10.21 1.03
C ASP A 28 -13.27 11.31 2.09
N VAL A 29 -13.05 12.56 1.70
CA VAL A 29 -13.04 13.70 2.64
C VAL A 29 -14.40 13.96 3.30
N ASN A 30 -15.50 13.51 2.71
CA ASN A 30 -16.86 13.66 3.22
C ASN A 30 -17.35 12.41 3.96
N GLU A 31 -16.92 11.21 3.56
CA GLU A 31 -17.45 9.94 4.10
C GLU A 31 -16.52 9.20 5.09
N SER A 32 -15.19 9.36 4.97
CA SER A 32 -14.23 8.65 5.85
C SER A 32 -14.24 9.21 7.27
N ASP A 33 -14.22 8.38 8.31
CA ASP A 33 -14.14 8.85 9.70
C ASP A 33 -12.70 8.76 10.24
N SER A 34 -12.50 9.19 11.49
CA SER A 34 -11.31 8.96 12.31
C SER A 34 -10.91 7.48 12.40
N VAL A 35 -11.88 6.57 12.32
CA VAL A 35 -11.69 5.11 12.31
C VAL A 35 -12.31 4.49 11.05
N TYR A 36 -11.92 3.25 10.75
CA TYR A 36 -12.47 2.51 9.62
C TYR A 36 -13.98 2.32 9.81
N ARG A 37 -14.75 2.52 8.75
CA ARG A 37 -16.20 2.45 8.79
C ARG A 37 -16.71 1.45 7.76
N VAL A 38 -17.79 0.75 8.09
CA VAL A 38 -18.52 -0.10 7.14
C VAL A 38 -19.51 0.78 6.37
N GLU A 39 -19.44 0.73 5.05
CA GLU A 39 -20.40 1.41 4.18
C GLU A 39 -21.79 0.79 4.28
N GLU A 40 -22.83 1.54 3.90
CA GLU A 40 -24.21 1.07 3.97
C GLU A 40 -24.38 -0.30 3.28
N LYS A 41 -25.13 -1.19 3.93
CA LYS A 41 -25.37 -2.59 3.55
C LYS A 41 -24.15 -3.52 3.64
N GLY A 42 -23.04 -3.10 4.25
CA GLY A 42 -21.88 -3.97 4.44
C GLY A 42 -21.09 -4.25 3.16
N ALA A 43 -21.32 -3.45 2.11
CA ALA A 43 -20.74 -3.68 0.79
C ALA A 43 -19.23 -3.41 0.75
N ALA A 44 -18.74 -2.48 1.58
CA ALA A 44 -17.34 -2.11 1.61
C ALA A 44 -16.88 -1.64 3.00
N ILE A 45 -15.58 -1.74 3.26
CA ILE A 45 -14.91 -1.10 4.38
C ILE A 45 -14.23 0.17 3.88
N ARG A 46 -14.65 1.32 4.37
CA ARG A 46 -14.07 2.62 4.06
C ARG A 46 -12.86 2.91 4.93
N ILE A 47 -11.84 3.41 4.26
CA ILE A 47 -10.54 3.73 4.86
C ILE A 47 -10.65 4.98 5.72
N ALA A 48 -10.00 4.92 6.89
CA ALA A 48 -10.04 5.99 7.88
C ALA A 48 -9.12 7.15 7.51
N LEU A 49 -9.47 8.37 7.91
CA LEU A 49 -8.61 9.55 7.84
C LEU A 49 -7.30 9.35 8.63
N SER A 50 -7.36 8.65 9.77
CA SER A 50 -6.17 8.33 10.58
C SER A 50 -5.13 7.45 9.89
N THR A 51 -5.46 6.91 8.71
CA THR A 51 -4.51 6.14 7.89
C THR A 51 -3.53 7.05 7.16
N ILE A 52 -3.87 8.33 6.96
CA ILE A 52 -2.99 9.30 6.29
C ILE A 52 -1.72 9.51 7.13
N SER A 53 -0.57 9.32 6.50
CA SER A 53 0.72 9.53 7.15
C SER A 53 0.85 10.97 7.67
N LYS A 54 1.23 11.11 8.94
CA LYS A 54 1.48 12.37 9.64
C LYS A 54 0.25 13.27 9.87
N ILE A 55 -0.97 12.80 9.61
CA ILE A 55 -2.17 13.55 10.01
C ILE A 55 -2.29 13.58 11.54
N SER A 56 -2.66 14.72 12.09
CA SER A 56 -2.93 14.88 13.52
C SER A 56 -4.39 14.64 13.87
N ASP A 57 -4.68 14.22 15.11
CA ASP A 57 -6.06 14.11 15.59
C ASP A 57 -6.82 15.45 15.54
N GLY A 58 -6.09 16.57 15.62
CA GLY A 58 -6.65 17.92 15.45
C GLY A 58 -7.15 18.15 14.02
N GLU A 59 -6.34 17.82 13.01
CA GLU A 59 -6.73 17.89 11.61
C GLU A 59 -7.91 16.96 11.31
N ILE A 60 -7.90 15.72 11.82
CA ILE A 60 -9.02 14.77 11.64
C ILE A 60 -10.32 15.37 12.18
N ARG A 61 -10.32 15.89 13.42
CA ARG A 61 -11.51 16.50 14.02
C ARG A 61 -11.99 17.72 13.21
N SER A 62 -11.06 18.54 12.75
CA SER A 62 -11.35 19.72 11.93
C SER A 62 -12.00 19.33 10.59
N ILE A 63 -11.45 18.31 9.92
CA ILE A 63 -12.00 17.75 8.68
C ILE A 63 -13.43 17.26 8.89
N ILE A 64 -13.67 16.48 9.95
CA ILE A 64 -14.99 15.91 10.22
C ILE A 64 -16.01 17.02 10.55
N ALA A 65 -15.61 18.00 11.36
CA ALA A 65 -16.47 19.14 11.73
C ALA A 65 -16.76 20.08 10.55
N GLY A 66 -15.87 20.15 9.57
CA GLY A 66 -15.99 21.01 8.40
C GLY A 66 -16.85 20.44 7.26
N ARG A 67 -17.42 19.24 7.41
CA ARG A 67 -18.25 18.62 6.37
C ARG A 67 -19.64 19.26 6.21
N PRO A 68 -20.30 19.11 5.05
CA PRO A 68 -19.75 18.58 3.80
C PRO A 68 -18.90 19.62 3.06
N TYR A 69 -17.93 19.14 2.29
CA TYR A 69 -17.11 19.91 1.36
C TYR A 69 -17.67 19.82 -0.05
N ILE A 70 -17.66 20.93 -0.78
CA ILE A 70 -18.17 21.02 -2.15
C ILE A 70 -17.10 20.77 -3.21
N ASP A 71 -15.86 21.18 -2.95
CA ASP A 71 -14.72 21.02 -3.86
C ASP A 71 -13.38 21.05 -3.08
N LEU A 72 -12.26 21.03 -3.83
CA LEU A 72 -10.92 21.06 -3.23
C LEU A 72 -10.61 22.42 -2.61
N ALA A 73 -11.08 23.52 -3.19
CA ALA A 73 -10.85 24.86 -2.66
C ALA A 73 -11.55 25.03 -1.31
N ASP A 74 -12.83 24.65 -1.21
CA ASP A 74 -13.61 24.68 0.03
C ASP A 74 -12.94 23.85 1.13
N PHE A 75 -12.40 22.66 0.78
CA PHE A 75 -11.63 21.84 1.70
C PHE A 75 -10.36 22.55 2.20
N VAL A 76 -9.56 23.13 1.30
CA VAL A 76 -8.31 23.84 1.66
C VAL A 76 -8.60 25.01 2.60
N HIS A 77 -9.70 25.74 2.38
CA HIS A 77 -10.07 26.90 3.20
C HIS A 77 -10.64 26.52 4.58
N ARG A 78 -11.51 25.50 4.64
CA ARG A 78 -12.28 25.17 5.87
C ARG A 78 -11.65 24.09 6.73
N SER A 79 -10.89 23.16 6.15
CA SER A 79 -10.36 22.00 6.90
C SER A 79 -9.24 22.37 7.87
N GLY A 80 -8.49 23.46 7.61
CA GLY A 80 -7.28 23.81 8.36
C GLY A 80 -6.16 22.75 8.26
N SER A 81 -6.26 21.84 7.29
CA SER A 81 -5.29 20.75 7.11
C SER A 81 -4.00 21.24 6.50
N SER A 82 -2.89 20.61 6.88
CA SER A 82 -1.58 20.90 6.30
C SER A 82 -1.48 20.46 4.84
N ALA A 83 -0.62 21.13 4.06
CA ALA A 83 -0.38 20.78 2.66
C ALA A 83 -0.05 19.29 2.42
N PRO A 84 0.81 18.63 3.23
CA PRO A 84 1.09 17.21 3.05
C PRO A 84 -0.13 16.30 3.24
N VAL A 85 -1.06 16.67 4.14
CA VAL A 85 -2.30 15.92 4.38
C VAL A 85 -3.25 16.08 3.20
N ILE A 86 -3.41 17.31 2.68
CA ILE A 86 -4.25 17.59 1.51
C ILE A 86 -3.72 16.86 0.28
N GLU A 87 -2.41 16.94 0.00
CA GLU A 87 -1.77 16.20 -1.09
C GLU A 87 -1.97 14.69 -0.96
N SER A 88 -1.82 14.16 0.26
CA SER A 88 -2.01 12.73 0.51
C SER A 88 -3.46 12.32 0.25
N ALA A 89 -4.44 13.13 0.66
CA ALA A 89 -5.84 12.90 0.36
C ALA A 89 -6.13 12.94 -1.14
N VAL A 90 -5.59 13.92 -1.89
CA VAL A 90 -5.72 13.97 -3.36
C VAL A 90 -5.13 12.72 -4.02
N LEU A 91 -3.89 12.36 -3.66
CA LEU A 91 -3.18 11.23 -4.27
C LEU A 91 -3.83 9.87 -3.99
N THR A 92 -4.55 9.74 -2.88
CA THR A 92 -5.14 8.48 -2.41
C THR A 92 -6.64 8.36 -2.69
N GLY A 93 -7.21 9.32 -3.43
CA GLY A 93 -8.59 9.27 -3.91
C GLY A 93 -9.62 9.96 -3.01
N GLY A 94 -9.16 10.71 -2.00
CA GLY A 94 -9.99 11.47 -1.06
C GLY A 94 -11.01 12.43 -1.69
N PHE A 95 -10.75 12.85 -2.93
CA PHE A 95 -11.55 13.82 -3.68
C PHE A 95 -12.22 13.25 -4.92
N ASP A 96 -12.06 11.95 -5.21
CA ASP A 96 -12.51 11.34 -6.47
C ASP A 96 -14.04 11.47 -6.65
N ARG A 97 -14.84 11.41 -5.57
CA ARG A 97 -16.30 11.62 -5.64
C ARG A 97 -16.69 13.08 -5.90
N LEU A 98 -15.89 14.03 -5.45
CA LEU A 98 -16.12 15.46 -5.67
C LEU A 98 -15.68 15.90 -7.07
N HIS A 99 -14.67 15.24 -7.63
CA HIS A 99 -14.02 15.60 -8.89
C HIS A 99 -13.93 14.40 -9.84
N GLY A 100 -15.08 13.78 -10.14
CA GLY A 100 -15.13 12.57 -10.98
C GLY A 100 -14.67 12.77 -12.43
N ASP A 101 -14.72 14.01 -12.93
CA ASP A 101 -14.37 14.35 -14.32
C ASP A 101 -12.93 14.88 -14.46
N VAL A 102 -12.15 14.90 -13.39
CA VAL A 102 -10.82 15.54 -13.35
C VAL A 102 -9.76 14.58 -12.81
N ASN A 103 -8.58 14.59 -13.43
CA ASN A 103 -7.49 13.72 -13.03
C ASN A 103 -6.86 14.17 -11.70
N ARG A 104 -6.35 13.23 -10.90
CA ARG A 104 -5.64 13.55 -9.64
C ARG A 104 -4.44 14.48 -9.85
N ARG A 105 -3.80 14.41 -11.02
CA ARG A 105 -2.70 15.32 -11.41
C ARG A 105 -3.17 16.76 -11.58
N ASP A 106 -4.35 16.97 -12.16
CA ASP A 106 -4.95 18.30 -12.30
C ASP A 106 -5.31 18.87 -10.93
N LEU A 107 -5.82 18.03 -10.02
CA LEU A 107 -6.10 18.43 -8.64
C LEU A 107 -4.84 18.86 -7.88
N LEU A 108 -3.69 18.21 -8.12
CA LEU A 108 -2.40 18.63 -7.54
C LEU A 108 -1.89 19.95 -8.10
N LEU A 109 -2.07 20.19 -9.40
CA LEU A 109 -1.76 21.49 -10.00
C LEU A 109 -2.65 22.58 -9.40
N HIS A 110 -3.95 22.32 -9.31
CA HIS A 110 -4.90 23.23 -8.70
C HIS A 110 -4.59 23.52 -7.23
N LEU A 111 -4.19 22.50 -6.46
CA LEU A 111 -3.71 22.70 -5.08
C LEU A 111 -2.51 23.64 -5.02
N SER A 112 -1.57 23.52 -5.97
CA SER A 112 -0.41 24.40 -6.06
C SER A 112 -0.82 25.85 -6.34
N ASP A 113 -1.83 26.07 -7.18
CA ASP A 113 -2.38 27.39 -7.47
C ASP A 113 -3.10 27.99 -6.25
N LEU A 114 -3.90 27.18 -5.54
CA LEU A 114 -4.57 27.58 -4.31
C LEU A 114 -3.59 28.00 -3.22
N GLN A 115 -2.45 27.31 -3.09
CA GLN A 115 -1.41 27.65 -2.12
C GLN A 115 -0.62 28.91 -2.47
N ARG A 116 -0.45 29.19 -3.77
CA ARG A 116 0.23 30.40 -4.25
C ARG A 116 -0.65 31.64 -4.15
N SER A 117 -1.97 31.47 -4.23
CA SER A 117 -2.93 32.55 -4.02
C SER A 117 -2.86 33.03 -2.56
N PRO A 118 -2.45 34.29 -2.29
CA PRO A 118 -2.27 34.78 -0.93
C PRO A 118 -3.61 35.03 -0.25
N HIS A 119 -4.21 33.98 0.32
CA HIS A 119 -5.38 34.09 1.21
C HIS A 119 -4.91 34.30 2.66
N LYS A 120 -4.11 35.33 2.93
CA LYS A 120 -3.97 35.81 4.30
C LYS A 120 -5.31 36.45 4.65
N ALA A 121 -6.08 35.79 5.53
CA ALA A 121 -7.22 36.42 6.19
C ALA A 121 -6.71 37.68 6.91
N ILE A 122 -6.91 38.84 6.30
CA ILE A 122 -6.70 40.13 6.94
C ILE A 122 -7.90 40.31 7.88
N SER A 123 -7.68 40.07 9.16
CA SER A 123 -8.63 40.44 10.21
C SER A 123 -8.76 41.97 10.23
N GLY A 124 -9.78 42.50 9.56
CA GLY A 124 -10.13 43.92 9.66
C GLY A 124 -10.96 44.43 8.49
N ALA A 125 -12.29 44.47 8.67
CA ALA A 125 -13.25 45.45 8.17
C ALA A 125 -12.98 46.22 6.85
N GLN A 126 -12.43 45.57 5.83
CA GLN A 126 -12.44 46.06 4.46
C GLN A 126 -13.09 44.99 3.59
N MET A 127 -14.05 45.41 2.77
CA MET A 127 -14.80 44.56 1.86
C MET A 127 -13.85 43.62 1.12
N ASN A 128 -14.06 42.31 1.31
CA ASN A 128 -13.40 41.28 0.54
C ASN A 128 -13.68 41.56 -0.94
N LEU A 129 -12.69 42.10 -1.65
CA LEU A 129 -12.66 41.96 -3.11
C LEU A 129 -12.74 40.46 -3.34
N ALA A 130 -13.81 40.00 -3.98
CA ALA A 130 -14.11 38.59 -4.15
C ALA A 130 -12.97 37.90 -4.90
N PHE A 131 -11.98 37.39 -4.15
CA PHE A 131 -10.97 36.50 -4.66
C PHE A 131 -11.66 35.17 -4.92
N THR A 132 -12.27 35.10 -6.10
CA THR A 132 -12.79 33.85 -6.64
C THR A 132 -11.58 32.91 -6.71
N PRO A 133 -11.65 31.71 -6.11
CA PRO A 133 -10.57 30.75 -6.21
C PRO A 133 -10.25 30.51 -7.70
N PRO A 134 -8.98 30.29 -8.06
CA PRO A 134 -8.60 30.00 -9.43
C PRO A 134 -9.48 28.88 -9.98
N THR A 135 -9.96 29.01 -11.21
CA THR A 135 -10.79 27.95 -11.80
C THR A 135 -9.96 26.68 -11.95
N LEU A 136 -10.53 25.53 -11.60
CA LEU A 136 -9.92 24.24 -11.89
C LEU A 136 -9.88 24.04 -13.41
N ILE A 137 -8.67 23.93 -13.96
CA ILE A 137 -8.45 23.74 -15.40
C ILE A 137 -7.85 22.36 -15.61
N THR A 138 -8.45 21.56 -16.49
CA THR A 138 -7.89 20.28 -16.93
C THR A 138 -6.63 20.51 -17.75
N SER A 139 -5.49 19.96 -17.34
CA SER A 139 -4.21 20.16 -18.05
C SER A 139 -4.07 19.30 -19.30
N GLY A 140 -4.95 18.30 -19.48
CA GLY A 140 -4.82 17.28 -20.53
C GLY A 140 -3.73 16.24 -20.26
N LEU A 141 -3.12 16.26 -19.07
CA LEU A 141 -2.21 15.20 -18.64
C LEU A 141 -2.94 13.85 -18.53
N PRO A 142 -2.28 12.74 -18.88
CA PRO A 142 -2.90 11.42 -18.72
C PRO A 142 -3.12 11.16 -17.23
N ASP A 143 -4.17 10.39 -16.94
CA ASP A 143 -4.45 9.94 -15.58
C ASP A 143 -3.35 9.02 -15.05
N MET A 144 -3.31 8.86 -13.72
CA MET A 144 -2.37 7.97 -13.06
C MET A 144 -2.67 6.51 -13.43
N ASN A 145 -1.62 5.77 -13.78
CA ASN A 145 -1.78 4.34 -13.98
C ASN A 145 -1.93 3.61 -12.63
N SER A 146 -2.40 2.35 -12.69
CA SER A 146 -2.62 1.55 -11.47
C SER A 146 -1.37 1.38 -10.59
N ALA A 147 -0.17 1.33 -11.18
CA ALA A 147 1.07 1.21 -10.40
C ALA A 147 1.44 2.52 -9.69
N GLU A 148 1.14 3.67 -10.29
CA GLU A 148 1.28 4.98 -9.65
C GLU A 148 0.30 5.15 -8.49
N ILE A 149 -0.96 4.75 -8.70
CA ILE A 149 -2.00 4.79 -7.67
C ILE A 149 -1.56 3.97 -6.45
N VAL A 150 -1.26 2.67 -6.64
CA VAL A 150 -0.87 1.79 -5.53
C VAL A 150 0.42 2.26 -4.84
N ARG A 151 1.38 2.82 -5.59
CA ARG A 151 2.58 3.41 -5.00
C ARG A 151 2.21 4.53 -4.02
N HIS A 152 1.32 5.43 -4.42
CA HIS A 152 0.87 6.51 -3.55
C HIS A 152 0.07 6.01 -2.35
N GLU A 153 -0.78 4.99 -2.51
CA GLU A 153 -1.48 4.35 -1.38
C GLU A 153 -0.48 3.81 -0.35
N VAL A 154 0.55 3.10 -0.79
CA VAL A 154 1.57 2.54 0.10
C VAL A 154 2.42 3.63 0.74
N GLU A 155 2.85 4.64 -0.01
CA GLU A 155 3.69 5.73 0.51
C GLU A 155 2.94 6.65 1.48
N ARG A 156 1.66 6.93 1.21
CA ARG A 156 0.87 7.91 1.96
C ARG A 156 -0.01 7.30 3.04
N LEU A 157 -0.47 6.07 2.87
CA LEU A 157 -1.35 5.36 3.80
C LEU A 157 -0.70 4.14 4.45
N GLY A 158 0.39 3.61 3.86
CA GLY A 158 1.02 2.38 4.34
C GLY A 158 0.27 1.10 3.98
N ILE A 159 -0.71 1.19 3.07
CA ILE A 159 -1.56 0.07 2.63
C ILE A 159 -1.78 0.15 1.12
N ASP A 160 -1.89 -0.99 0.46
CA ASP A 160 -2.21 -1.16 -0.95
C ASP A 160 -3.67 -1.59 -1.11
N MET A 161 -4.56 -0.61 -1.27
CA MET A 161 -6.01 -0.80 -1.22
C MET A 161 -6.55 -1.31 -2.55
N SER A 162 -6.12 -0.65 -3.63
CA SER A 162 -6.65 -0.89 -4.98
C SER A 162 -6.25 -2.26 -5.52
N ARG A 163 -4.97 -2.64 -5.37
CA ARG A 163 -4.41 -3.92 -5.86
C ARG A 163 -3.23 -4.35 -5.01
N HIS A 164 -3.02 -5.65 -4.85
CA HIS A 164 -1.88 -6.14 -4.10
C HIS A 164 -0.56 -5.90 -4.86
N LEU A 165 0.50 -5.42 -4.19
CA LEU A 165 1.76 -5.06 -4.85
C LEU A 165 2.40 -6.20 -5.68
N ILE A 166 2.19 -7.46 -5.29
CA ILE A 166 2.75 -8.61 -6.02
C ILE A 166 2.08 -8.82 -7.37
N GLU A 167 0.86 -8.34 -7.58
CA GLU A 167 0.15 -8.51 -8.86
C GLU A 167 0.88 -7.84 -10.03
N PHE A 168 1.62 -6.75 -9.79
CA PHE A 168 2.43 -6.09 -10.83
C PHE A 168 3.59 -6.96 -11.34
N TYR A 169 3.93 -8.02 -10.60
CA TYR A 169 4.99 -8.98 -10.96
C TYR A 169 4.40 -10.30 -11.49
N GLY A 170 3.09 -10.39 -11.69
CA GLY A 170 2.38 -11.64 -12.03
C GLY A 170 2.95 -12.36 -13.24
N ASP A 171 3.16 -11.66 -14.36
CA ASP A 171 3.67 -12.26 -15.60
C ASP A 171 5.08 -12.84 -15.41
N PHE A 172 5.94 -12.09 -14.73
CA PHE A 172 7.27 -12.57 -14.38
C PHE A 172 7.22 -13.80 -13.46
N LEU A 173 6.41 -13.75 -12.41
CA LEU A 173 6.26 -14.85 -11.45
C LEU A 173 5.71 -16.11 -12.11
N ASN A 174 4.75 -15.96 -13.02
CA ASN A 174 4.25 -17.06 -13.84
C ASN A 174 5.34 -17.64 -14.75
N SER A 175 6.18 -16.78 -15.38
CA SER A 175 7.26 -17.23 -16.27
C SER A 175 8.33 -18.07 -15.57
N ILE A 176 8.56 -17.84 -14.27
CA ILE A 176 9.52 -18.61 -13.46
C ILE A 176 8.84 -19.73 -12.64
N ALA A 177 7.55 -19.99 -12.87
CA ALA A 177 6.74 -20.95 -12.13
C ALA A 177 6.80 -20.75 -10.59
N ALA A 178 6.76 -19.49 -10.15
CA ALA A 178 6.62 -19.18 -8.73
C ALA A 178 5.24 -19.65 -8.24
N MET A 179 5.24 -20.35 -7.10
CA MET A 179 4.07 -20.94 -6.49
C MET A 179 3.38 -19.91 -5.58
N ARG A 180 2.06 -19.84 -5.67
CA ARG A 180 1.25 -19.02 -4.76
C ARG A 180 1.20 -19.66 -3.38
N SER A 181 1.07 -18.85 -2.34
CA SER A 181 0.93 -19.29 -0.95
C SER A 181 -0.21 -20.30 -0.77
N SER A 182 -1.35 -20.04 -1.41
CA SER A 182 -2.54 -20.90 -1.42
C SER A 182 -2.29 -22.30 -2.00
N GLN A 183 -1.34 -22.43 -2.92
CA GLN A 183 -0.99 -23.70 -3.58
C GLN A 183 0.05 -24.51 -2.80
N LEU A 184 0.74 -23.91 -1.82
CA LEU A 184 1.79 -24.60 -1.07
C LEU A 184 1.25 -25.83 -0.34
N LEU A 185 0.03 -25.78 0.21
CA LEU A 185 -0.56 -26.92 0.92
C LEU A 185 -0.75 -28.16 0.04
N GLU A 186 -0.91 -27.97 -1.27
CA GLU A 186 -1.05 -29.04 -2.25
C GLU A 186 0.32 -29.62 -2.67
N ALA A 187 1.40 -28.87 -2.46
CA ALA A 187 2.75 -29.32 -2.79
C ALA A 187 3.19 -30.52 -1.94
N ARG A 188 3.90 -31.47 -2.58
CA ARG A 188 4.52 -32.60 -1.87
C ARG A 188 5.68 -32.10 -1.03
N SER A 189 5.83 -32.65 0.17
CA SER A 189 7.01 -32.34 1.00
C SER A 189 8.30 -32.74 0.26
N GLY A 190 9.35 -31.93 0.39
CA GLY A 190 10.60 -32.13 -0.33
C GLY A 190 10.64 -31.53 -1.74
N SER A 191 9.54 -30.92 -2.21
CA SER A 191 9.52 -30.25 -3.51
C SER A 191 10.30 -28.93 -3.46
N SER A 192 11.10 -28.69 -4.50
CA SER A 192 11.74 -27.40 -4.74
C SER A 192 10.70 -26.40 -5.25
N VAL A 193 10.59 -25.26 -4.58
CA VAL A 193 9.61 -24.21 -4.90
C VAL A 193 10.26 -22.83 -4.92
N LEU A 194 9.66 -21.94 -5.70
CA LEU A 194 9.88 -20.50 -5.66
C LEU A 194 8.62 -19.86 -5.10
N VAL A 195 8.76 -18.96 -4.13
CA VAL A 195 7.65 -18.15 -3.60
C VAL A 195 8.07 -16.70 -3.62
N ALA A 196 7.14 -15.80 -3.90
CA ALA A 196 7.38 -14.37 -3.90
C ALA A 196 6.34 -13.68 -3.05
N GLY A 197 6.75 -12.61 -2.37
CA GLY A 197 5.83 -11.87 -1.54
C GLY A 197 6.44 -10.64 -0.91
N ILE A 198 5.59 -9.87 -0.25
CA ILE A 198 5.96 -8.73 0.57
C ILE A 198 6.32 -9.25 1.96
N LYS A 199 7.45 -8.81 2.49
CA LYS A 199 7.89 -9.13 3.85
C LYS A 199 6.86 -8.63 4.86
N VAL A 200 6.26 -9.56 5.60
CA VAL A 200 5.30 -9.30 6.68
C VAL A 200 6.04 -9.25 8.01
N ALA A 201 6.74 -10.32 8.33
CA ALA A 201 7.45 -10.48 9.59
C ALA A 201 8.80 -11.16 9.33
N MET A 202 9.78 -10.79 10.16
CA MET A 202 11.08 -11.43 10.17
C MET A 202 11.55 -11.56 11.61
N GLN A 203 11.88 -12.78 12.02
CA GLN A 203 12.28 -13.09 13.39
C GLN A 203 13.59 -13.86 13.41
N THR A 204 14.46 -13.52 14.36
CA THR A 204 15.73 -14.22 14.60
C THR A 204 15.81 -14.71 16.05
N PRO A 205 14.97 -15.69 16.43
CA PRO A 205 14.98 -16.18 17.80
C PRO A 205 16.33 -16.85 18.12
N PRO A 206 16.82 -16.71 19.36
CA PRO A 206 18.02 -17.41 19.79
C PRO A 206 17.73 -18.92 19.82
N VAL A 207 18.55 -19.71 19.12
CA VAL A 207 18.47 -21.17 19.18
C VAL A 207 19.57 -21.75 20.05
N ARG A 208 19.26 -22.85 20.74
CA ARG A 208 20.13 -23.52 21.71
C ARG A 208 21.49 -23.95 21.14
N SER A 209 21.57 -24.15 19.82
CA SER A 209 22.81 -24.52 19.11
C SER A 209 23.77 -23.34 18.88
N GLY A 210 23.40 -22.11 19.22
CA GLY A 210 24.19 -20.90 18.95
C GLY A 210 24.22 -20.46 17.48
N LYS A 211 23.70 -21.29 16.56
CA LYS A 211 23.50 -20.90 15.16
C LYS A 211 22.41 -19.83 15.07
N ARG A 212 22.44 -18.98 14.05
CA ARG A 212 21.33 -18.04 13.79
C ARG A 212 20.39 -18.66 12.77
N VAL A 213 19.10 -18.47 12.97
CA VAL A 213 18.03 -18.86 12.05
C VAL A 213 17.15 -17.64 11.84
N ILE A 214 16.80 -17.34 10.58
CA ILE A 214 15.84 -16.30 10.25
C ILE A 214 14.54 -16.99 9.84
N PHE A 215 13.45 -16.66 10.51
CA PHE A 215 12.09 -16.96 10.05
C PHE A 215 11.56 -15.74 9.31
N LEU A 216 11.05 -15.95 8.11
CA LEU A 216 10.52 -14.92 7.22
C LEU A 216 9.10 -15.33 6.83
N THR A 217 8.16 -14.42 7.03
CA THR A 217 6.79 -14.56 6.52
C THR A 217 6.60 -13.60 5.35
N LEU A 218 6.19 -14.14 4.21
CA LEU A 218 5.88 -13.41 2.99
C LEU A 218 4.39 -13.50 2.69
N ASP A 219 3.82 -12.39 2.26
CA ASP A 219 2.44 -12.32 1.78
C ASP A 219 2.40 -12.04 0.27
N ASP A 220 1.62 -12.83 -0.46
CA ASP A 220 1.46 -12.74 -1.91
C ASP A 220 0.06 -12.27 -2.34
N GLY A 221 -0.79 -11.89 -1.37
CA GLY A 221 -2.17 -11.50 -1.58
C GLY A 221 -3.15 -12.67 -1.59
N TYR A 222 -2.66 -13.91 -1.72
CA TYR A 222 -3.44 -15.15 -1.59
C TYR A 222 -3.25 -15.82 -0.22
N GLY A 223 -2.37 -15.27 0.62
CA GLY A 223 -2.08 -15.75 1.95
C GLY A 223 -0.60 -15.60 2.31
N CYS A 224 -0.28 -16.01 3.53
CA CYS A 224 1.08 -16.01 4.03
C CYS A 224 1.82 -17.31 3.70
N SER A 225 3.12 -17.19 3.42
CA SER A 225 4.05 -18.31 3.31
C SER A 225 5.24 -18.10 4.25
N ASP A 226 5.58 -19.16 5.00
CA ASP A 226 6.66 -19.12 5.98
C ASP A 226 7.91 -19.82 5.46
N SER A 227 9.04 -19.12 5.57
CA SER A 227 10.35 -19.58 5.15
C SER A 227 11.36 -19.52 6.29
N ALA A 228 12.16 -20.57 6.46
CA ALA A 228 13.23 -20.65 7.43
C ALA A 228 14.59 -20.67 6.73
N PHE A 229 15.45 -19.70 7.06
CA PHE A 229 16.83 -19.61 6.59
C PHE A 229 17.75 -20.07 7.72
N PHE A 230 18.38 -21.22 7.52
CA PHE A 230 19.41 -21.75 8.44
C PHE A 230 20.77 -21.10 8.17
N SER A 231 21.73 -21.34 9.08
CA SER A 231 23.05 -20.67 9.11
C SER A 231 23.73 -20.52 7.75
N ASP A 232 23.66 -21.57 6.94
CA ASP A 232 24.41 -21.67 5.69
C ASP A 232 23.76 -20.82 4.59
N ALA A 233 22.42 -20.72 4.58
CA ALA A 233 21.68 -19.86 3.67
C ALA A 233 21.66 -18.40 4.17
N GLN A 234 21.59 -18.19 5.48
CA GLN A 234 21.58 -16.83 6.05
C GLN A 234 22.84 -16.05 5.65
N ALA A 235 24.03 -16.66 5.76
CA ALA A 235 25.29 -15.95 5.54
C ALA A 235 25.36 -15.26 4.17
N SER A 236 24.79 -15.88 3.14
CA SER A 236 24.79 -15.36 1.77
C SER A 236 23.66 -14.38 1.48
N TYR A 237 22.52 -14.48 2.17
CA TYR A 237 21.29 -13.75 1.80
C TYR A 237 20.79 -12.76 2.87
N ALA A 238 21.45 -12.68 4.04
CA ALA A 238 21.04 -11.80 5.12
C ALA A 238 20.88 -10.34 4.68
N SER A 239 21.84 -9.80 3.92
CA SER A 239 21.77 -8.40 3.44
C SER A 239 20.48 -8.12 2.69
N THR A 240 20.11 -9.00 1.74
CA THR A 240 18.87 -8.91 0.95
C THR A 240 17.64 -9.04 1.84
N LEU A 241 17.63 -9.98 2.78
CA LEU A 241 16.50 -10.17 3.70
C LEU A 241 16.24 -8.92 4.58
N TYR A 242 17.29 -8.22 5.00
CA TYR A 242 17.14 -6.98 5.79
C TYR A 242 16.79 -5.77 4.91
N SER A 243 17.43 -5.60 3.74
CA SER A 243 17.27 -4.41 2.89
C SER A 243 15.97 -4.39 2.09
N SER A 244 15.47 -5.55 1.68
CA SER A 244 14.38 -5.64 0.70
C SER A 244 13.03 -5.91 1.36
N SER A 245 11.99 -5.24 0.87
CA SER A 245 10.60 -5.49 1.29
C SER A 245 9.87 -6.47 0.37
N LEU A 246 10.25 -6.55 -0.91
CA LEU A 246 9.73 -7.52 -1.87
C LEU A 246 10.79 -8.57 -2.12
N LEU A 247 10.46 -9.83 -1.84
CA LEU A 247 11.42 -10.92 -1.87
C LEU A 247 10.92 -12.04 -2.77
N LEU A 248 11.86 -12.63 -3.52
CA LEU A 248 11.72 -13.92 -4.18
C LEU A 248 12.56 -14.93 -3.42
N VAL A 249 11.95 -15.99 -2.93
CA VAL A 249 12.60 -17.02 -2.10
C VAL A 249 12.52 -18.36 -2.80
N ARG A 250 13.68 -19.03 -2.91
CA ARG A 250 13.77 -20.43 -3.32
C ARG A 250 13.95 -21.29 -2.09
N GLY A 251 13.29 -22.43 -2.05
CA GLY A 251 13.51 -23.40 -1.00
C GLY A 251 12.87 -24.75 -1.24
N ILE A 252 12.96 -25.59 -0.21
CA ILE A 252 12.40 -26.93 -0.21
C ILE A 252 11.25 -26.96 0.79
N THR A 253 10.09 -27.41 0.32
CA THR A 253 8.91 -27.54 1.18
C THR A 253 9.13 -28.59 2.28
N ARG A 254 8.61 -28.29 3.46
CA ARG A 254 8.64 -29.15 4.64
C ARG A 254 7.26 -29.14 5.29
N ARG A 255 6.65 -30.31 5.44
CA ARG A 255 5.40 -30.42 6.20
C ARG A 255 5.68 -30.50 7.71
N THR A 256 4.92 -29.74 8.47
CA THR A 256 4.94 -29.65 9.94
C THR A 256 3.54 -29.94 10.52
N GLY A 257 2.85 -30.94 9.96
CA GLY A 257 1.51 -31.36 10.38
C GLY A 257 0.55 -31.48 9.20
N ALA A 258 -0.74 -31.71 9.49
CA ALA A 258 -1.78 -31.90 8.46
C ALA A 258 -2.00 -30.63 7.60
N ARG A 259 -1.92 -29.44 8.22
CA ARG A 259 -2.06 -28.13 7.56
C ARG A 259 -0.84 -27.22 7.71
N GLY A 260 0.26 -27.73 8.27
CA GLY A 260 1.51 -26.99 8.40
C GLY A 260 2.41 -27.27 7.22
N ILE A 261 2.71 -26.26 6.41
CA ILE A 261 3.80 -26.31 5.43
C ILE A 261 4.69 -25.09 5.61
N SER A 262 5.99 -25.32 5.61
CA SER A 262 7.01 -24.29 5.63
C SER A 262 8.06 -24.56 4.56
N ILE A 263 8.89 -23.56 4.28
CA ILE A 263 9.92 -23.64 3.26
C ILE A 263 11.27 -23.55 3.94
N ASN A 264 12.09 -24.59 3.78
CA ASN A 264 13.52 -24.50 4.11
C ASN A 264 14.20 -23.73 2.98
N ALA A 265 14.48 -22.45 3.22
CA ALA A 265 14.98 -21.54 2.20
C ALA A 265 16.45 -21.83 1.85
N THR A 266 16.74 -21.88 0.55
CA THR A 266 18.07 -22.11 -0.03
C THR A 266 18.57 -20.90 -0.82
N GLY A 267 17.72 -19.90 -1.06
CA GLY A 267 18.09 -18.64 -1.70
C GLY A 267 17.03 -17.56 -1.55
N ALA A 268 17.46 -16.30 -1.56
CA ALA A 268 16.57 -15.14 -1.60
C ALA A 268 17.14 -14.05 -2.51
N TRP A 269 16.26 -13.34 -3.21
CA TRP A 269 16.59 -12.22 -4.08
C TRP A 269 15.60 -11.08 -3.88
N ASP A 270 16.05 -9.86 -4.15
CA ASP A 270 15.14 -8.73 -4.29
C ASP A 270 14.26 -8.95 -5.52
N LEU A 271 12.93 -8.95 -5.32
CA LEU A 271 11.98 -9.22 -6.39
C LEU A 271 12.02 -8.15 -7.49
N ARG A 272 12.28 -6.89 -7.12
CA ARG A 272 12.32 -5.77 -8.08
C ARG A 272 13.53 -5.91 -8.99
N ALA A 273 14.69 -6.19 -8.41
CA ALA A 273 15.92 -6.41 -9.18
C ALA A 273 15.81 -7.63 -10.11
N ALA A 274 15.17 -8.71 -9.64
CA ALA A 274 14.90 -9.90 -10.45
C ALA A 274 13.96 -9.60 -11.63
N TYR A 275 12.90 -8.83 -11.37
CA TYR A 275 11.96 -8.39 -12.39
C TYR A 275 12.59 -7.48 -13.44
N GLU A 276 13.39 -6.49 -13.02
CA GLU A 276 14.11 -5.59 -13.94
C GLU A 276 15.07 -6.36 -14.86
N SER A 277 15.76 -7.35 -14.30
CA SER A 277 16.65 -8.24 -15.06
C SER A 277 15.88 -9.07 -16.08
N TRP A 278 14.69 -9.56 -15.74
CA TRP A 278 13.82 -10.31 -16.65
C TRP A 278 13.30 -9.42 -17.78
N ARG A 279 12.73 -8.25 -17.44
CA ARG A 279 12.19 -7.29 -18.39
C ARG A 279 13.24 -6.82 -19.41
N THR A 280 14.48 -6.60 -18.96
CA THR A 280 15.59 -6.20 -19.84
C THR A 280 15.97 -7.31 -20.83
N LYS A 281 16.00 -8.57 -20.39
CA LYS A 281 16.26 -9.72 -21.26
C LYS A 281 15.17 -9.93 -22.29
N GLU A 282 13.91 -9.82 -21.87
CA GLU A 282 12.76 -9.94 -22.78
C GLU A 282 12.78 -8.83 -23.84
N SER A 283 13.12 -7.61 -23.44
CA SER A 283 13.25 -6.47 -24.38
C SER A 283 14.38 -6.68 -25.39
N THR A 284 15.45 -7.36 -24.99
CA THR A 284 16.60 -7.68 -25.87
C THR A 284 16.29 -8.82 -26.84
N LEU A 285 15.42 -9.75 -26.45
CA LEU A 285 14.98 -10.88 -27.30
C LEU A 285 13.88 -10.50 -28.31
N ALA A 286 13.23 -9.34 -28.13
CA ALA A 286 12.17 -8.84 -29.00
C ALA A 286 12.67 -7.96 -30.18
N ILE A 287 13.99 -7.78 -30.31
CA ILE A 287 14.67 -7.06 -31.41
C ILE A 287 15.35 -8.08 -32.33
#